data_AF-A0A0A8Z3A2-F1
#
_entry.id   AF-A0A0A8Z3A2-F1
#
_cell.length_a   1.000
_cell.length_b   1.000
_cell.length_c   1.000
_cell.angle_alpha   90.00
_cell.angle_beta   90.00
_cell.angle_gamma   90.00
#
_symmetry.space_group_name_H-M   'P 1'
#
loop_
_entity.id
_entity.type
_entity.pdbx_description
1 polymer ?
#
loop_
_entity_poly.entity_id
_entity_poly.type
_entity_poly.pdbx_seq_one_letter_code
_entity_poly.pdbx_strand_id
1 'polypeptide(L)'
;MPGEAGRDGMRALVEDPEKVLLDTFPSQYQSTLVLPVLDLLSSHSPGEEYMGAHAEPAWLAEGKIKSAFEKFKGSMIRIVGEIDGWNEDPNRKNRYGAGVAPYVLLKPSYGDPKDKKTVMEMGIPNSISI
;
A
#
# COMPACT_ATOMS: atom_id res chain seq x y z
N MET A 1 22.35 19.66 11.50
CA MET A 1 21.59 20.50 10.54
C MET A 1 22.50 21.56 9.90
N PRO A 2 22.23 22.06 8.67
CA PRO A 2 23.07 23.08 8.02
C PRO A 2 23.30 24.34 8.87
N GLY A 3 22.30 24.76 9.66
CA GLY A 3 22.42 25.86 10.62
C GLY A 3 23.34 25.57 11.82
N GLU A 4 23.48 24.30 12.22
CA GLU A 4 24.40 23.86 13.28
C GLU A 4 25.83 23.70 12.77
N ALA A 5 26.00 23.43 11.47
CA ALA A 5 27.29 23.41 10.77
C ALA A 5 27.85 24.83 10.49
N GLY A 6 27.20 25.86 11.04
CA GLY A 6 27.65 27.25 10.97
C GLY A 6 27.56 27.86 9.58
N ARG A 7 28.35 28.93 9.35
CA ARG A 7 28.31 29.71 8.10
C ARG A 7 28.63 28.87 6.87
N ASP A 8 29.52 27.89 7.00
CA ASP A 8 29.92 27.04 5.87
C ASP A 8 28.82 26.04 5.49
N GLY A 9 28.13 25.45 6.48
CA GLY A 9 26.96 24.61 6.23
C GLY A 9 25.81 25.39 5.58
N MET A 10 25.56 26.63 6.01
CA MET A 10 24.55 27.49 5.39
C MET A 10 24.95 27.91 3.97
N ARG A 11 26.23 28.19 3.72
CA ARG A 11 26.74 28.49 2.37
C ARG A 11 26.52 27.31 1.42
N ALA A 12 26.89 26.09 1.84
CA ALA A 12 26.69 24.88 1.04
C ALA A 12 25.20 24.64 0.72
N LEU A 13 24.30 24.90 1.66
CA LEU A 13 22.85 24.79 1.44
C LEU A 13 22.33 25.81 0.42
N VAL A 14 22.86 27.04 0.43
CA VAL A 14 22.45 28.09 -0.53
C VAL A 14 23.02 27.82 -1.93
N GLU A 15 24.25 27.31 -2.02
CA GLU A 15 24.93 27.01 -3.29
C GLU A 15 24.38 25.75 -3.97
N ASP A 16 24.14 24.68 -3.21
CA ASP A 16 23.67 23.38 -3.74
C ASP A 16 22.76 22.66 -2.72
N PRO A 17 21.48 23.08 -2.61
CA PRO A 17 20.56 22.51 -1.64
C PRO A 17 20.22 21.04 -1.92
N GLU A 18 20.26 20.62 -3.19
CA GLU A 18 19.98 19.25 -3.59
C GLU A 18 21.07 18.31 -3.09
N LYS A 19 22.34 18.67 -3.27
CA LYS A 19 23.46 17.89 -2.73
C LYS A 19 23.41 17.79 -1.21
N VAL A 20 23.15 18.90 -0.51
CA VAL A 20 23.03 18.88 0.96
C VAL A 20 21.90 17.95 1.42
N LEU A 21 20.78 17.93 0.70
CA LEU A 21 19.68 17.00 0.97
C LEU A 21 20.08 15.55 0.69
N LEU A 22 20.72 15.26 -0.45
CA LEU A 22 21.18 13.92 -0.80
C LEU A 22 22.22 13.38 0.17
N ASP A 23 23.14 14.23 0.64
CA ASP A 23 24.14 13.88 1.66
C ASP A 23 23.50 13.57 3.03
N THR A 24 22.25 13.98 3.26
CA THR A 24 21.48 13.65 4.47
C THR A 24 20.75 12.30 4.37
N PHE A 25 20.51 11.82 3.15
CA PHE A 25 19.86 10.53 2.89
C PHE A 25 20.85 9.36 2.91
N PRO A 26 20.37 8.10 2.93
CA PRO A 26 21.24 6.94 2.75
C PRO A 26 22.08 7.06 1.48
N SER A 27 23.32 6.55 1.55
CA SER A 27 24.19 6.50 0.38
C SER A 27 23.56 5.70 -0.77
N GLN A 28 24.03 5.91 -2.00
CA GLN A 28 23.57 5.13 -3.16
C GLN A 28 23.73 3.63 -2.94
N TYR A 29 24.83 3.20 -2.31
CA TYR A 29 25.08 1.79 -1.99
C TYR A 29 24.04 1.23 -1.01
N GLN A 30 23.75 1.94 0.09
CA GLN A 30 22.71 1.54 1.04
C GLN A 30 21.32 1.51 0.39
N SER A 31 21.01 2.52 -0.44
CA SER A 31 19.74 2.60 -1.16
C SER A 31 19.56 1.42 -2.12
N THR A 32 20.63 1.01 -2.81
CA THR A 32 20.63 -0.15 -3.73
C THR A 32 20.32 -1.47 -3.02
N LEU A 33 20.64 -1.57 -1.72
CA LEU A 33 20.33 -2.75 -0.92
C LEU A 33 18.90 -2.71 -0.37
N VAL A 34 18.41 -1.55 0.07
CA VAL A 34 17.09 -1.43 0.72
C VAL A 34 15.94 -1.45 -0.29
N LEU A 35 16.11 -0.83 -1.46
CA LEU A 35 15.02 -0.73 -2.45
C LEU A 35 14.47 -2.10 -2.90
N PRO A 36 15.31 -3.10 -3.27
CA PRO A 36 14.81 -4.42 -3.63
C PRO A 36 14.12 -5.16 -2.48
N VAL A 37 14.55 -4.92 -1.24
CA VAL A 37 13.92 -5.50 -0.05
C VAL A 37 12.52 -4.93 0.13
N LEU A 38 12.37 -3.60 0.02
CA LEU A 38 11.04 -2.97 0.09
C LEU A 38 10.13 -3.43 -1.04
N ASP A 39 10.65 -3.55 -2.27
CA ASP A 39 9.90 -4.04 -3.42
C ASP A 39 9.39 -5.47 -3.22
N LEU A 40 10.27 -6.36 -2.75
CA LEU A 40 9.92 -7.74 -2.42
C LEU A 40 8.85 -7.82 -1.32
N LEU A 41 9.03 -7.05 -0.23
CA LEU A 41 8.11 -7.05 0.90
C LEU A 41 6.77 -6.36 0.60
N SER A 42 6.72 -5.52 -0.42
CA SER A 42 5.50 -4.83 -0.87
C SER A 42 4.73 -5.61 -1.94
N SER A 43 5.23 -6.78 -2.33
CA SER A 43 4.64 -7.61 -3.37
C SER A 43 3.80 -8.74 -2.78
N HIS A 44 2.64 -8.99 -3.36
CA HIS A 44 1.82 -10.15 -2.98
C HIS A 44 2.17 -11.38 -3.82
N SER A 45 2.17 -12.55 -3.18
CA SER A 45 2.35 -13.84 -3.85
C SER A 45 1.24 -14.10 -4.87
N PRO A 46 1.51 -14.76 -6.02
CA PRO A 46 0.48 -15.22 -6.94
C PRO A 46 -0.54 -16.18 -6.31
N GLY A 47 -0.16 -16.86 -5.21
CA GLY A 47 -1.02 -17.75 -4.44
C GLY A 47 -1.62 -17.10 -3.19
N GLU A 48 -1.59 -15.78 -3.07
CA GLU A 48 -2.09 -15.06 -1.90
C GLU A 48 -3.61 -15.25 -1.71
N GLU A 49 -4.04 -15.42 -0.46
CA GLU A 49 -5.43 -15.54 -0.07
C GLU A 49 -5.93 -14.28 0.62
N TYR A 50 -6.81 -13.57 -0.09
CA TYR A 50 -7.35 -12.30 0.38
C TYR A 50 -8.58 -12.46 1.27
N MET A 51 -8.73 -11.49 2.15
CA MET A 51 -9.85 -11.38 3.07
C MET A 51 -11.21 -11.38 2.35
N GLY A 52 -12.01 -12.41 2.62
CA GLY A 52 -13.36 -12.58 2.04
C GLY A 52 -13.38 -13.11 0.60
N ALA A 53 -12.23 -13.47 0.01
CA ALA A 53 -12.15 -14.01 -1.34
C ALA A 53 -12.21 -15.55 -1.36
N HIS A 54 -11.44 -16.22 -0.49
CA HIS A 54 -11.35 -17.67 -0.43
C HIS A 54 -12.21 -18.25 0.72
N ALA A 55 -13.03 -19.26 0.42
CA ALA A 55 -13.84 -19.96 1.40
C ALA A 55 -13.34 -21.40 1.55
N GLU A 56 -13.02 -21.80 2.77
CA GLU A 56 -12.66 -23.19 3.05
C GLU A 56 -13.83 -24.15 2.77
N PRO A 57 -13.60 -25.33 2.18
CA PRO A 57 -14.65 -26.31 1.93
C PRO A 57 -15.44 -26.69 3.20
N ALA A 58 -14.77 -26.73 4.35
CA ALA A 58 -15.41 -27.01 5.64
C ALA A 58 -16.43 -25.93 6.05
N TRP A 59 -16.18 -24.66 5.71
CA TRP A 59 -17.11 -23.55 5.99
C TRP A 59 -18.34 -23.62 5.10
N LEU A 60 -18.17 -24.10 3.86
CA LEU A 60 -19.27 -24.23 2.89
C LEU A 60 -20.18 -25.43 3.18
N ALA A 61 -19.70 -26.42 3.92
CA ALA A 61 -20.44 -27.62 4.28
C ALA A 61 -21.52 -27.36 5.35
N GLU A 62 -21.35 -26.34 6.20
CA GLU A 62 -22.32 -25.96 7.23
C GLU A 62 -23.09 -24.71 6.80
N GLY A 63 -24.42 -24.79 6.80
CA GLY A 63 -25.28 -23.76 6.20
C GLY A 63 -25.20 -22.38 6.88
N LYS A 64 -25.03 -22.33 8.20
CA LYS A 64 -24.89 -21.07 8.94
C LYS A 64 -23.53 -20.43 8.70
N ILE A 65 -22.45 -21.22 8.72
CA ILE A 65 -21.09 -20.72 8.46
C ILE A 65 -21.00 -20.21 7.03
N LYS A 66 -21.52 -20.96 6.05
CA LYS A 66 -21.62 -20.51 4.65
C LYS A 66 -22.36 -19.18 4.54
N SER A 67 -23.53 -19.06 5.15
CA SER A 67 -24.32 -17.82 5.11
C SER A 67 -23.58 -16.64 5.75
N ALA A 68 -22.85 -16.87 6.85
CA ALA A 68 -22.03 -15.85 7.49
C ALA A 68 -20.87 -15.40 6.59
N PHE A 69 -20.18 -16.34 5.94
CA PHE A 69 -19.08 -16.03 5.02
C PHE A 69 -19.57 -15.23 3.80
N GLU A 70 -20.71 -15.58 3.20
CA GLU A 70 -21.28 -14.82 2.08
C GLU A 70 -21.65 -13.38 2.46
N LYS A 71 -22.19 -13.18 3.68
CA LYS A 71 -22.45 -11.82 4.20
C LYS A 71 -21.16 -11.03 4.39
N PHE A 72 -20.11 -11.69 4.88
CA PHE A 72 -18.79 -11.09 5.04
C PHE A 72 -18.20 -10.68 3.69
N LYS A 73 -18.17 -11.60 2.72
CA LYS A 73 -17.75 -11.34 1.34
C LYS A 73 -18.52 -10.17 0.71
N GLY A 74 -19.85 -10.14 0.86
CA GLY A 74 -20.67 -9.02 0.40
C GLY A 74 -20.32 -7.68 1.05
N SER A 75 -19.94 -7.70 2.33
CA SER A 75 -19.50 -6.50 3.05
C SER A 75 -18.15 -5.99 2.54
N MET A 76 -17.21 -6.90 2.28
CA MET A 76 -15.93 -6.56 1.63
C MET A 76 -16.18 -5.95 0.24
N ILE A 77 -17.18 -6.45 -0.49
CA ILE A 77 -17.54 -5.90 -1.79
C ILE A 77 -18.02 -4.45 -1.70
N ARG A 78 -18.90 -4.18 -0.74
CA ARG A 78 -19.41 -2.84 -0.49
C ARG A 78 -18.29 -1.85 -0.13
N ILE A 79 -17.33 -2.28 0.70
CA ILE A 79 -16.22 -1.42 1.16
C ILE A 79 -15.36 -0.92 0.01
N VAL A 80 -15.11 -1.73 -1.03
CA VAL A 80 -14.37 -1.29 -2.22
C VAL A 80 -15.08 -0.10 -2.88
N GLY A 81 -16.40 -0.18 -3.07
CA GLY A 81 -17.18 0.92 -3.64
C GLY A 81 -17.18 2.16 -2.75
N GLU A 82 -17.20 2.00 -1.43
CA GLU A 82 -17.10 3.12 -0.49
C GLU A 82 -15.73 3.80 -0.57
N ILE A 83 -14.65 3.03 -0.66
CA ILE A 83 -13.28 3.53 -0.81
C ILE A 83 -13.12 4.29 -2.14
N ASP A 84 -13.70 3.78 -3.22
CA ASP A 84 -13.70 4.45 -4.52
C ASP A 84 -14.46 5.76 -4.46
N GLY A 85 -15.67 5.77 -3.89
CA GLY A 85 -16.43 7.01 -3.67
C GLY A 85 -15.70 8.02 -2.78
N TRP A 86 -14.97 7.56 -1.76
CA TRP A 86 -14.15 8.45 -0.93
C TRP A 86 -12.93 8.99 -1.67
N ASN A 87 -12.34 8.22 -2.57
CA ASN A 87 -11.23 8.67 -3.41
C ASN A 87 -11.66 9.69 -4.46
N GLU A 88 -12.93 9.70 -4.85
CA GLU A 88 -13.50 10.68 -5.78
C GLU A 88 -14.07 11.94 -5.09
N ASP A 89 -14.31 11.90 -3.78
CA ASP A 89 -14.89 13.01 -3.02
C ASP A 89 -13.86 14.14 -2.78
N PRO A 90 -14.02 15.33 -3.40
CA PRO A 90 -13.06 16.42 -3.28
C PRO A 90 -13.03 17.04 -1.88
N ASN A 91 -14.04 16.78 -1.03
CA ASN A 91 -14.02 17.23 0.35
C ASN A 91 -13.07 16.40 1.22
N ARG A 92 -12.68 15.19 0.76
CA ARG A 92 -11.76 14.29 1.46
C ARG A 92 -10.33 14.53 1.01
N LYS A 93 -9.75 15.62 1.51
CA LYS A 93 -8.43 16.13 1.12
C LYS A 93 -7.24 15.21 1.42
N ASN A 94 -7.42 14.19 2.28
CA ASN A 94 -6.37 13.26 2.68
C ASN A 94 -6.49 11.90 1.97
N ARG A 95 -7.05 11.87 0.75
CA ARG A 95 -7.24 10.65 -0.05
C ARG A 95 -6.26 10.54 -1.22
N TYR A 96 -5.84 11.67 -1.76
CA TYR A 96 -4.80 11.80 -2.77
C TYR A 96 -4.23 13.22 -2.73
N GLY A 97 -3.02 13.39 -3.25
CA GLY A 97 -2.31 14.67 -3.32
C GLY A 97 -1.82 14.95 -4.74
N ALA A 98 -1.23 16.13 -4.97
CA ALA A 98 -0.65 16.47 -6.26
C ALA A 98 0.45 15.45 -6.63
N GLY A 99 0.22 14.68 -7.70
CA GLY A 99 1.15 13.63 -8.15
C GLY A 99 1.18 12.36 -7.29
N VAL A 100 0.25 12.20 -6.34
CA VAL A 100 0.16 11.03 -5.45
C VAL A 100 -1.05 10.19 -5.83
N ALA A 101 -0.87 8.87 -5.92
CA ALA A 101 -1.96 7.94 -6.20
C ALA A 101 -3.04 7.97 -5.09
N PRO A 102 -4.30 7.61 -5.41
CA PRO A 102 -5.34 7.49 -4.41
C PRO A 102 -5.04 6.43 -3.35
N TYR A 103 -5.48 6.67 -2.13
CA TYR A 103 -5.28 5.75 -1.02
C TYR A 103 -6.09 4.46 -1.22
N VAL A 104 -5.39 3.36 -1.48
CA VAL A 104 -5.99 2.04 -1.73
C VAL A 104 -5.41 0.91 -0.87
N LEU A 105 -4.51 1.19 0.08
CA LEU A 105 -3.89 0.17 0.97
C LEU A 105 -4.90 -0.71 1.73
N LEU A 106 -6.07 -0.16 2.07
CA LEU A 106 -7.14 -0.89 2.75
C LEU A 106 -8.32 -1.23 1.82
N LYS A 107 -8.12 -1.15 0.50
CA LYS A 107 -9.12 -1.55 -0.49
C LYS A 107 -9.06 -3.08 -0.66
N PRO A 108 -10.13 -3.81 -0.36
CA PRO A 108 -10.16 -5.26 -0.59
C PRO A 108 -9.90 -5.62 -2.04
N SER A 109 -9.26 -6.78 -2.24
CA SER A 109 -9.15 -7.43 -3.55
C SER A 109 -10.06 -8.65 -3.56
N TYR A 110 -10.66 -8.95 -4.71
CA TYR A 110 -11.51 -10.14 -4.88
C TYR A 110 -10.79 -11.30 -5.55
N GLY A 111 -9.48 -11.19 -5.73
CA GLY A 111 -8.68 -12.24 -6.36
C GLY A 111 -9.02 -12.47 -7.84
N ASP A 112 -9.56 -11.48 -8.56
CA ASP A 112 -9.73 -11.60 -10.01
C ASP A 112 -8.34 -11.67 -10.67
N PRO A 113 -7.99 -12.74 -11.40
CA PRO A 113 -6.73 -12.80 -12.15
C PRO A 113 -6.62 -11.76 -13.28
N LYS A 114 -7.65 -10.94 -13.56
CA LYS A 114 -7.58 -9.73 -14.40
C LYS A 114 -7.23 -8.46 -13.62
N ASP A 115 -7.34 -8.48 -12.29
CA ASP A 115 -6.64 -7.56 -11.38
C ASP A 115 -5.13 -7.87 -11.30
N LYS A 116 -4.59 -8.60 -12.28
CA LYS A 116 -3.15 -8.76 -12.49
C LYS A 116 -2.54 -7.44 -12.96
N LYS A 117 -2.11 -6.64 -12.01
CA LYS A 117 -0.77 -6.04 -12.05
C LYS A 117 -0.17 -6.09 -10.66
N THR A 118 0.59 -7.15 -10.42
CA THR A 118 1.84 -7.37 -9.65
C THR A 118 2.53 -6.24 -8.87
N VAL A 119 2.03 -5.01 -8.82
CA VAL A 119 2.44 -3.89 -7.95
C VAL A 119 1.17 -3.14 -7.58
N MET A 120 0.26 -3.78 -6.86
CA MET A 120 -0.98 -3.12 -6.41
C MET A 120 -0.82 -2.75 -4.95
N GLU A 121 -0.85 -1.45 -4.68
CA GLU A 121 -0.91 -0.85 -3.34
C GLU A 121 -2.24 -1.18 -2.61
N MET A 122 -2.87 -2.31 -2.91
CA MET A 122 -4.19 -2.73 -2.43
C MET A 122 -4.32 -4.25 -2.30
N GLY A 123 -5.39 -4.69 -1.62
CA GLY A 123 -5.61 -6.08 -1.25
C GLY A 123 -5.17 -6.33 0.19
N ILE A 124 -6.03 -7.01 0.95
CA ILE A 124 -5.80 -7.30 2.37
C ILE A 124 -5.62 -8.82 2.50
N PRO A 125 -4.40 -9.33 2.73
CA PRO A 125 -4.17 -10.74 3.01
C PRO A 125 -4.89 -11.20 4.29
N ASN A 126 -5.19 -12.49 4.37
CA ASN A 126 -5.76 -13.08 5.59
C ASN A 126 -4.78 -13.12 6.78
N SER A 127 -3.48 -13.08 6.50
CA SER A 127 -2.42 -13.31 7.48
C SER A 127 -1.20 -12.43 7.22
N ILE A 128 -0.19 -12.51 8.09
CA ILE A 128 1.13 -11.93 7.85
C ILE A 128 1.89 -12.93 6.96
N SER A 129 1.78 -12.74 5.64
CA SER A 129 2.33 -13.63 4.61
C SER A 129 3.58 -13.08 3.92
N ILE A 130 4.06 -11.92 4.35
CA ILE A 130 5.29 -11.26 3.88
C ILE A 130 6.01 -10.54 5.02
#